data_AF-L9XGV6-F1
#
_entry.id   AF-L9XGV6-F1
#
_cell.length_a   1.000
_cell.length_b   1.000
_cell.length_c   1.000
_cell.angle_alpha   90.00
_cell.angle_beta   90.00
_cell.angle_gamma   90.00
#
_symmetry.space_group_name_H-M   'P 1'
#
loop_
_entity.id
_entity.type
_entity.pdbx_description
1 polymer ?
#
loop_
_entity_poly.entity_id
_entity_poly.type
_entity_poly.pdbx_seq_one_letter_code
_entity_poly.pdbx_strand_id
1 'polypeptide(L)'
;MAVESLPPATTVLAVLGLLVALAVVLRGLGFLLRIAISLFVLPGVVVHEFAHASACRLVGVRVIEAVYFRFGNPPGYVRHATPDRYRQSVVISVAPFLLNTLVAVAAFVGAVLAVSAAGGVLTAPLEYAVVAGVLGWIGLSVGMAAFPSTTDARTLWTRSRREWRRSPAVLLGLPVVALLYVVNVLSWLWAHVLYAVGLFVLALAIVDALAI
;
A
#
# COMPACT_ATOMS: atom_id res chain seq x y z
N MET A 1 -10.34 52.70 -36.02
CA MET A 1 -9.57 51.45 -35.84
C MET A 1 -8.54 51.71 -34.77
N ALA A 2 -8.77 51.26 -33.53
CA ALA A 2 -7.77 51.35 -32.48
C ALA A 2 -6.73 50.27 -32.74
N VAL A 3 -5.49 50.68 -33.01
CA VAL A 3 -4.34 49.77 -33.08
C VAL A 3 -4.01 49.42 -31.63
N GLU A 4 -4.30 48.19 -31.22
CA GLU A 4 -3.84 47.66 -29.93
C GLU A 4 -2.31 47.66 -29.94
N SER A 5 -1.71 48.57 -29.16
CA SER A 5 -0.25 48.63 -29.02
C SER A 5 0.23 47.36 -28.34
N LEU A 6 1.13 46.62 -28.99
CA LEU A 6 1.75 45.44 -28.42
C LEU A 6 2.40 45.76 -27.05
N PRO A 7 2.35 44.83 -26.08
CA PRO A 7 2.97 45.04 -24.78
C PRO A 7 4.49 45.24 -24.95
N PRO A 8 5.12 46.09 -24.11
CA PRO A 8 6.55 46.33 -24.21
C PRO A 8 7.34 45.04 -23.93
N ALA A 9 8.48 44.88 -24.59
CA ALA A 9 9.31 43.68 -24.50
C ALA A 9 9.69 43.31 -23.06
N THR A 10 9.82 44.30 -22.17
CA THR A 10 10.06 44.10 -20.74
C THR A 10 8.90 43.40 -20.03
N THR A 11 7.65 43.72 -20.38
CA THR A 11 6.46 43.03 -19.84
C THR A 11 6.40 41.60 -20.33
N VAL A 12 6.71 41.35 -21.62
CA VAL A 12 6.77 39.99 -22.17
C VAL A 12 7.83 39.15 -21.45
N LEU A 13 9.04 39.69 -21.27
CA LEU A 13 10.13 39.01 -20.56
C LEU A 13 9.81 38.76 -19.09
N ALA A 14 9.17 39.72 -18.40
CA ALA A 14 8.77 39.56 -17.00
C ALA A 14 7.72 38.45 -16.83
N VAL A 15 6.71 38.40 -17.72
CA VAL A 15 5.69 37.34 -17.72
C VAL A 15 6.33 35.97 -18.00
N LEU A 16 7.21 35.88 -19.01
CA LEU A 16 7.92 34.62 -19.31
C LEU A 16 8.78 34.17 -18.13
N GLY A 17 9.51 35.09 -17.49
CA GLY A 17 10.29 34.81 -16.28
C GLY A 17 9.43 34.28 -15.14
N LEU A 18 8.28 34.88 -14.89
CA LEU A 18 7.33 34.43 -13.87
C LEU A 18 6.76 33.04 -14.19
N LEU A 19 6.39 32.78 -15.44
CA LEU A 19 5.89 31.47 -15.87
C LEU A 19 6.95 30.37 -15.71
N VAL A 20 8.20 30.65 -16.05
CA VAL A 20 9.32 29.72 -15.84
C VAL A 20 9.54 29.48 -14.36
N ALA A 21 9.58 30.52 -13.53
CA ALA A 21 9.74 30.39 -12.08
C ALA A 21 8.60 29.54 -11.47
N LEU A 22 7.35 29.81 -11.86
CA LEU A 22 6.19 29.04 -11.43
C LEU A 22 6.30 27.57 -11.85
N ALA A 23 6.68 27.29 -13.10
CA ALA A 23 6.86 25.91 -13.58
C ALA A 23 7.96 25.16 -12.82
N VAL A 24 9.06 25.83 -12.48
CA VAL A 24 10.14 25.27 -11.66
C VAL A 24 9.63 24.94 -10.26
N VAL A 25 8.91 25.86 -9.61
CA VAL A 25 8.34 25.65 -8.27
C VAL A 25 7.34 24.49 -8.27
N LEU A 26 6.41 24.45 -9.24
CA LEU A 26 5.42 23.37 -9.34
C LEU A 26 6.08 22.01 -9.57
N ARG A 27 7.11 21.94 -10.43
CA ARG A 27 7.87 20.70 -10.63
C ARG A 27 8.64 20.28 -9.38
N GLY A 28 9.26 21.24 -8.68
CA GLY A 28 9.94 21.01 -7.42
C GLY A 28 9.01 20.45 -6.35
N LEU A 29 7.84 21.08 -6.17
CA LEU A 29 6.82 20.61 -5.23
C LEU A 29 6.31 19.22 -5.59
N GLY A 30 6.04 18.95 -6.87
CA GLY A 30 5.63 17.63 -7.34
C GLY A 30 6.70 16.55 -7.10
N PHE A 31 7.98 16.90 -7.20
CA PHE A 31 9.07 15.99 -6.88
C PHE A 31 9.14 15.67 -5.37
N LEU A 32 9.06 16.69 -4.51
CA LEU A 32 9.06 16.51 -3.05
C LEU A 32 7.85 15.69 -2.58
N LEU A 33 6.67 15.96 -3.14
CA LEU A 33 5.45 15.20 -2.82
C LEU A 33 5.60 13.71 -3.18
N ARG A 34 6.19 13.40 -4.33
CA ARG A 34 6.45 11.99 -4.72
C ARG A 34 7.42 11.30 -3.77
N ILE A 35 8.45 11.99 -3.29
CA ILE A 35 9.36 11.43 -2.29
C ILE A 35 8.59 11.17 -1.00
N ALA A 36 7.83 12.14 -0.50
CA ALA A 36 7.04 12.01 0.72
C ALA A 36 6.05 10.84 0.64
N ILE A 37 5.33 10.69 -0.46
CA ILE A 37 4.42 9.56 -0.70
C ILE A 37 5.20 8.24 -0.75
N SER A 38 6.34 8.20 -1.44
CA SER A 38 7.17 6.99 -1.56
C SER A 38 7.69 6.53 -0.20
N LEU A 39 8.15 7.47 0.63
CA LEU A 39 8.56 7.19 2.00
C LEU A 39 7.38 6.73 2.83
N PHE A 40 6.22 7.39 2.72
CA PHE A 40 5.02 7.01 3.46
C PHE A 40 4.61 5.56 3.18
N VAL A 41 4.59 5.12 1.91
CA VAL A 41 4.18 3.76 1.52
C VAL A 41 5.27 2.69 1.69
N LEU A 42 6.52 3.09 1.96
CA LEU A 42 7.67 2.19 1.99
C LEU A 42 7.48 1.00 2.93
N PRO A 43 7.08 1.16 4.21
CA PRO A 43 6.88 0.01 5.10
C PRO A 43 5.90 -1.02 4.53
N GLY A 44 4.76 -0.56 4.01
CA GLY A 44 3.75 -1.45 3.45
C GLY A 44 4.20 -2.19 2.21
N VAL A 45 4.87 -1.50 1.27
CA VAL A 45 5.42 -2.15 0.07
C VAL A 45 6.45 -3.22 0.44
N VAL A 46 7.34 -2.93 1.38
CA VAL A 46 8.36 -3.88 1.84
C VAL A 46 7.72 -5.13 2.45
N VAL A 47 6.76 -4.97 3.37
CA VAL A 47 6.08 -6.11 4.00
C VAL A 47 5.28 -6.92 2.99
N HIS A 48 4.63 -6.26 2.03
CA HIS A 48 3.90 -6.92 0.95
C HIS A 48 4.79 -7.81 0.09
N GLU A 49 5.85 -7.26 -0.47
CA GLU A 49 6.76 -8.02 -1.33
C GLU A 49 7.53 -9.08 -0.52
N PHE A 50 7.82 -8.82 0.75
CA PHE A 50 8.38 -9.82 1.66
C PHE A 50 7.44 -11.01 1.88
N ALA A 51 6.15 -10.75 2.12
CA ALA A 51 5.14 -11.79 2.27
C ALA A 51 5.02 -12.64 1.01
N HIS A 52 4.98 -11.99 -0.17
CA HIS A 52 4.88 -12.66 -1.47
C HIS A 52 6.09 -13.56 -1.73
N ALA A 53 7.30 -13.02 -1.56
CA ALA A 53 8.55 -13.79 -1.75
C ALA A 53 8.66 -14.94 -0.76
N SER A 54 8.27 -14.72 0.50
CA SER A 54 8.30 -15.76 1.54
C SER A 54 7.29 -16.86 1.25
N ALA A 55 6.08 -16.51 0.82
CA ALA A 55 5.08 -17.49 0.39
C ALA A 55 5.58 -18.33 -0.79
N CYS A 56 6.21 -17.71 -1.80
CA CYS A 56 6.83 -18.44 -2.91
C CYS A 56 7.82 -19.50 -2.41
N ARG A 57 8.76 -19.10 -1.53
CA ARG A 57 9.74 -20.02 -0.95
C ARG A 57 9.08 -21.14 -0.13
N LEU A 58 8.10 -20.81 0.70
CA LEU A 58 7.38 -21.77 1.56
C LEU A 58 6.66 -22.85 0.74
N VAL A 59 6.10 -22.50 -0.41
CA VAL A 59 5.39 -23.46 -1.27
C VAL A 59 6.27 -24.09 -2.36
N GLY A 60 7.59 -23.86 -2.30
CA GLY A 60 8.56 -24.44 -3.24
C GLY A 60 8.59 -23.78 -4.63
N VAL A 61 8.04 -22.57 -4.78
CA VAL A 61 8.10 -21.80 -6.02
C VAL A 61 9.36 -20.93 -6.02
N ARG A 62 10.22 -21.14 -7.03
CA ARG A 62 11.49 -20.41 -7.15
C ARG A 62 11.27 -18.92 -7.39
N VAL A 63 11.81 -18.09 -6.49
CA VAL A 63 11.92 -16.63 -6.68
C VAL A 63 13.12 -16.35 -7.58
N ILE A 64 12.88 -15.62 -8.67
CA ILE A 64 13.89 -15.22 -9.66
C ILE A 64 14.52 -13.90 -9.22
N GLU A 65 13.68 -12.96 -8.79
CA GLU A 65 14.08 -11.60 -8.42
C GLU A 65 13.07 -11.05 -7.41
N ALA A 66 13.55 -10.38 -6.36
CA ALA A 66 12.71 -9.70 -5.39
C ALA A 66 13.27 -8.31 -5.12
N VAL A 67 12.48 -7.28 -5.38
CA VAL A 67 12.79 -5.89 -5.08
C VAL A 67 11.75 -5.42 -4.07
N TYR A 68 12.14 -5.32 -2.79
CA TYR A 68 11.23 -4.96 -1.71
C TYR A 68 10.83 -3.49 -1.72
N PHE A 69 11.69 -2.61 -2.24
CA PHE A 69 11.37 -1.20 -2.44
C PHE A 69 12.27 -0.57 -3.48
N ARG A 70 11.71 0.33 -4.30
CA ARG A 70 12.44 1.27 -5.16
C ARG A 70 11.61 2.51 -5.42
N PHE A 71 12.26 3.63 -5.67
CA PHE A 71 11.58 4.79 -6.25
C PHE A 71 11.19 4.47 -7.70
N GLY A 72 9.91 4.61 -8.02
CA GLY A 72 9.37 4.35 -9.37
C GLY A 72 8.07 3.57 -9.34
N ASN A 73 7.70 3.01 -10.49
CA ASN A 73 6.49 2.21 -10.66
C ASN A 73 6.84 0.90 -11.39
N PRO A 74 6.56 -0.28 -10.79
CA PRO A 74 6.04 -0.47 -9.44
C PRO A 74 7.07 -0.13 -8.35
N PRO A 75 6.61 0.28 -7.13
CA PRO A 75 7.46 0.62 -6.00
C PRO A 75 8.12 -0.60 -5.35
N GLY A 76 7.67 -1.81 -5.68
CA GLY A 76 8.24 -3.10 -5.30
C GLY A 76 7.70 -4.21 -6.22
N TYR A 77 8.37 -5.35 -6.29
CA TYR A 77 7.87 -6.53 -7.02
C TYR A 77 8.64 -7.81 -6.66
N VAL A 78 7.97 -8.95 -6.82
CA VAL A 78 8.56 -10.28 -6.81
C VAL A 78 8.31 -10.99 -8.13
N ARG A 79 9.38 -11.38 -8.82
CA ARG A 79 9.32 -12.27 -9.99
C ARG A 79 9.64 -13.69 -9.55
N HIS A 80 8.75 -14.62 -9.88
CA HIS A 80 8.88 -16.02 -9.53
C HIS A 80 8.51 -16.94 -10.71
N ALA A 81 8.93 -18.19 -10.64
CA ALA A 81 8.53 -19.22 -11.59
C ALA A 81 7.00 -19.43 -11.55
N THR A 82 6.44 -19.97 -12.64
CA THR A 82 5.02 -20.34 -12.67
C THR A 82 4.76 -21.45 -11.65
N PRO A 83 3.80 -21.31 -10.72
CA PRO A 83 3.51 -22.37 -9.76
C PRO A 83 2.91 -23.60 -10.46
N ASP A 84 3.33 -24.81 -10.07
CA ASP A 84 2.86 -26.06 -10.69
C ASP A 84 1.44 -26.43 -10.27
N ARG A 85 1.04 -26.07 -9.05
CA ARG A 85 -0.26 -26.42 -8.46
C ARG A 85 -1.11 -25.18 -8.17
N TYR A 86 -2.42 -25.28 -8.34
CA TYR A 86 -3.36 -24.20 -8.03
C TYR A 86 -3.23 -23.68 -6.59
N ARG A 87 -3.07 -24.57 -5.61
CA ARG A 87 -2.91 -24.22 -4.19
C ARG A 87 -1.70 -23.31 -3.95
N GLN A 88 -0.61 -23.48 -4.70
CA GLN A 88 0.57 -22.61 -4.61
C GLN A 88 0.21 -21.18 -5.05
N SER A 89 -0.51 -21.03 -6.17
CA SER A 89 -0.99 -19.71 -6.62
C SER A 89 -1.90 -19.04 -5.58
N VAL A 90 -2.78 -19.79 -4.92
CA VAL A 90 -3.65 -19.25 -3.88
C VAL A 90 -2.84 -18.77 -2.67
N VAL A 91 -1.93 -19.60 -2.14
CA VAL A 91 -1.10 -19.22 -0.99
C VAL A 91 -0.25 -17.99 -1.31
N ILE A 92 0.40 -17.96 -2.47
CA ILE A 92 1.24 -16.83 -2.90
C ILE A 92 0.43 -15.53 -2.96
N SER A 93 -0.79 -15.57 -3.49
CA SER A 93 -1.61 -14.36 -3.68
C SER A 93 -2.28 -13.88 -2.39
N VAL A 94 -2.57 -14.77 -1.44
CA VAL A 94 -3.25 -14.44 -0.18
C VAL A 94 -2.26 -14.03 0.92
N ALA A 95 -1.02 -14.51 0.87
CA ALA A 95 -0.03 -14.24 1.90
C ALA A 95 0.23 -12.75 2.17
N PRO A 96 0.36 -11.85 1.17
CA PRO A 96 0.51 -10.42 1.41
C PRO A 96 -0.63 -9.83 2.21
N PHE A 97 -1.88 -10.21 1.92
CA PHE A 97 -3.03 -9.76 2.69
C PHE A 97 -2.92 -10.15 4.14
N LEU A 98 -2.73 -11.44 4.43
CA LEU A 98 -2.70 -11.93 5.80
C LEU A 98 -1.54 -11.33 6.62
N LEU A 99 -0.33 -11.28 6.05
CA LEU A 99 0.83 -10.78 6.78
C LEU A 99 0.74 -9.26 7.01
N ASN A 100 0.37 -8.48 6.00
CA ASN A 100 0.21 -7.03 6.18
C ASN A 100 -0.89 -6.73 7.20
N THR A 101 -2.03 -7.41 7.14
CA THR A 101 -3.11 -7.22 8.14
C THR A 101 -2.61 -7.49 9.55
N LEU A 102 -1.89 -8.59 9.78
CA LEU A 102 -1.34 -8.92 11.09
C LEU A 102 -0.34 -7.86 11.58
N VAL A 103 0.60 -7.47 10.72
CA VAL A 103 1.62 -6.46 11.06
C VAL A 103 0.98 -5.10 11.32
N ALA A 104 -0.03 -4.72 10.53
CA ALA A 104 -0.75 -3.46 10.70
C ALA A 104 -1.51 -3.42 12.03
N VAL A 105 -2.24 -4.48 12.37
CA VAL A 105 -2.95 -4.58 13.66
C VAL A 105 -1.95 -4.55 14.81
N ALA A 106 -0.85 -5.31 14.74
CA ALA A 106 0.17 -5.31 15.78
C ALA A 106 0.81 -3.92 15.98
N ALA A 107 1.12 -3.22 14.89
CA ALA A 107 1.65 -1.86 14.93
C ALA A 107 0.62 -0.88 15.53
N PHE A 108 -0.64 -0.95 15.12
CA PHE A 108 -1.69 -0.10 15.68
C PHE A 108 -1.95 -0.39 17.16
N VAL A 109 -1.98 -1.65 17.58
CA VAL A 109 -2.09 -2.01 19.01
C VAL A 109 -0.92 -1.41 19.79
N GLY A 110 0.31 -1.57 19.30
CA GLY A 110 1.47 -0.94 19.93
C GLY A 110 1.39 0.58 20.01
N ALA A 111 0.87 1.23 18.97
CA ALA A 111 0.66 2.68 18.96
C ALA A 111 -0.38 3.12 20.00
N VAL A 112 -1.52 2.41 20.08
CA VAL A 112 -2.57 2.68 21.06
C VAL A 112 -2.04 2.47 22.48
N LEU A 113 -1.34 1.37 22.74
CA LEU A 113 -0.74 1.08 24.05
C LEU A 113 0.27 2.16 24.47
N ALA A 114 1.10 2.65 23.53
CA ALA A 114 2.04 3.72 23.81
C ALA A 114 1.32 5.02 24.23
N VAL A 115 0.21 5.36 23.57
CA VAL A 115 -0.61 6.53 23.95
C VAL A 115 -1.32 6.33 25.29
N SER A 116 -1.89 5.14 25.52
CA SER A 116 -2.58 4.81 26.78
C SER A 116 -1.63 4.87 27.97
N ALA A 117 -0.43 4.29 27.85
CA ALA A 117 0.60 4.33 28.88
C ALA A 117 1.06 5.77 29.20
N ALA A 118 0.95 6.68 28.24
CA ALA A 118 1.33 8.07 28.38
C ALA A 118 0.22 8.98 28.95
N GLY A 119 -0.93 8.40 29.32
CA GLY A 119 -2.07 9.14 29.87
C GLY A 119 -2.92 9.87 28.82
N GLY A 120 -2.76 9.53 27.54
CA GLY A 120 -3.53 10.09 26.42
C GLY A 120 -2.70 10.94 25.45
N VAL A 121 -3.30 11.22 24.28
CA VAL A 121 -2.61 11.88 23.15
C VAL A 121 -2.11 13.28 23.48
N LEU A 122 -2.86 14.04 24.28
CA LEU A 122 -2.56 15.45 24.57
C LEU A 122 -1.52 15.64 25.67
N THR A 123 -1.27 14.60 26.46
CA THR A 123 -0.40 14.60 27.64
C THR A 123 0.85 13.76 27.43
N ALA A 124 0.92 13.02 26.33
CA ALA A 124 2.00 12.10 26.05
C ALA A 124 3.37 12.81 25.98
N PRO A 125 4.39 12.34 26.74
CA PRO A 125 5.76 12.78 26.55
C PRO A 125 6.23 12.53 25.12
N LEU A 126 7.18 13.34 24.64
CA LEU A 126 7.65 13.30 23.25
C LEU A 126 8.08 11.90 22.80
N GLU A 127 8.73 11.13 23.66
CA GLU A 127 9.16 9.76 23.36
C GLU A 127 7.99 8.81 23.04
N TYR A 128 6.91 8.86 23.83
CA TYR A 128 5.69 8.08 23.59
C TYR A 128 4.96 8.55 22.34
N ALA A 129 4.89 9.87 22.11
CA ALA A 129 4.30 10.44 20.91
C ALA A 129 5.08 10.02 19.64
N VAL A 130 6.41 10.00 19.68
CA VAL A 130 7.24 9.53 18.57
C VAL A 130 7.04 8.05 18.31
N VAL A 131 7.04 7.22 19.35
CA VAL A 131 6.81 5.76 19.22
C VAL A 131 5.41 5.50 18.63
N ALA A 132 4.37 6.11 19.19
CA ALA A 132 3.01 5.99 18.68
C ALA A 132 2.88 6.49 17.24
N GLY A 133 3.54 7.60 16.90
CA GLY A 133 3.57 8.14 15.54
C GLY A 133 4.24 7.21 14.53
N VAL A 134 5.39 6.64 14.88
CA VAL A 134 6.11 5.68 14.03
C VAL A 134 5.31 4.40 13.85
N LEU A 135 4.76 3.85 14.93
CA LEU A 135 3.94 2.64 14.88
C LEU A 135 2.63 2.86 14.12
N GLY A 136 1.98 4.01 14.32
CA GLY A 136 0.79 4.42 13.56
C GLY A 136 1.08 4.60 12.08
N TRP A 137 2.22 5.22 11.72
CA TRP A 137 2.67 5.34 10.34
C TRP A 137 2.92 3.97 9.70
N ILE A 138 3.64 3.07 10.38
CA ILE A 138 3.85 1.69 9.93
C ILE A 138 2.51 0.98 9.74
N GLY A 139 1.62 1.04 10.75
CA GLY A 139 0.31 0.40 10.71
C GLY A 139 -0.55 0.87 9.54
N LEU A 140 -0.58 2.18 9.29
CA LEU A 140 -1.33 2.77 8.19
C LEU A 140 -0.74 2.41 6.83
N SER A 141 0.58 2.53 6.67
CA SER A 141 1.31 2.17 5.44
C SER A 141 1.12 0.70 5.08
N VAL A 142 1.33 -0.19 6.05
CA VAL A 142 1.18 -1.64 5.90
C VAL A 142 -0.28 -2.03 5.67
N GLY A 143 -1.21 -1.47 6.42
CA GLY A 143 -2.65 -1.74 6.24
C GLY A 143 -3.15 -1.35 4.86
N MET A 144 -2.73 -0.18 4.34
CA MET A 144 -3.08 0.26 3.00
C MET A 144 -2.49 -0.65 1.91
N ALA A 145 -1.31 -1.22 2.16
CA ALA A 145 -0.63 -2.14 1.25
C ALA A 145 -1.11 -3.61 1.38
N ALA A 146 -2.09 -3.92 2.23
CA ALA A 146 -2.48 -5.31 2.47
C ALA A 146 -3.09 -6.00 1.24
N PHE A 147 -3.87 -5.28 0.44
CA PHE A 147 -4.62 -5.91 -0.64
C PHE A 147 -3.71 -6.36 -1.79
N PRO A 148 -3.89 -7.59 -2.33
CA PRO A 148 -3.10 -8.12 -3.44
C PRO A 148 -3.24 -7.31 -4.72
N SER A 149 -2.25 -7.43 -5.60
CA SER A 149 -2.22 -6.66 -6.85
C SER A 149 -3.25 -7.16 -7.88
N THR A 150 -3.59 -6.30 -8.84
CA THR A 150 -4.45 -6.64 -9.99
C THR A 150 -3.86 -7.74 -10.87
N THR A 151 -2.53 -7.90 -10.84
CA THR A 151 -1.80 -8.92 -11.60
C THR A 151 -1.99 -10.28 -10.97
N ASP A 152 -1.96 -10.37 -9.64
CA ASP A 152 -2.17 -11.62 -8.90
C ASP A 152 -3.61 -12.10 -9.05
N ALA A 153 -4.57 -11.19 -8.91
CA ALA A 153 -5.99 -11.49 -9.11
C ALA A 153 -6.28 -12.01 -10.54
N ARG A 154 -5.70 -11.37 -11.56
CA ARG A 154 -5.82 -11.82 -12.97
C ARG A 154 -5.18 -13.18 -13.20
N THR A 155 -3.98 -13.40 -12.67
CA THR A 155 -3.26 -14.66 -12.82
C THR A 155 -4.04 -15.82 -12.21
N LEU A 156 -4.57 -15.62 -10.99
CA LEU A 156 -5.46 -16.58 -10.34
C LEU A 156 -6.72 -16.83 -11.17
N TRP A 157 -7.43 -15.78 -11.60
CA TRP A 157 -8.66 -15.91 -12.40
C TRP A 157 -8.45 -16.70 -13.69
N THR A 158 -7.41 -16.38 -14.46
CA THR A 158 -7.08 -17.08 -15.70
C THR A 158 -6.79 -18.55 -15.43
N ARG A 159 -6.07 -18.85 -14.35
CA ARG A 159 -5.77 -20.23 -13.95
C ARG A 159 -7.04 -20.97 -13.50
N SER A 160 -7.88 -20.35 -12.67
CA SER A 160 -9.15 -20.93 -12.23
C SER A 160 -10.03 -21.29 -13.43
N ARG A 161 -10.16 -20.39 -14.41
CA ARG A 161 -10.94 -20.64 -15.64
C ARG A 161 -10.38 -21.76 -16.51
N ARG A 162 -9.07 -22.04 -16.45
CA ARG A 162 -8.45 -23.13 -17.21
C ARG A 162 -8.56 -24.48 -16.51
N GLU A 163 -8.48 -24.48 -15.18
CA GLU A 163 -8.40 -25.71 -14.38
C GLU A 163 -9.73 -26.17 -13.77
N TRP A 164 -10.79 -25.32 -13.73
CA TRP A 164 -12.06 -25.68 -13.07
C TRP A 164 -12.72 -26.96 -13.60
N ARG A 165 -12.55 -27.27 -14.89
CA ARG A 165 -13.09 -28.50 -15.49
C ARG A 165 -12.29 -29.76 -15.12
N ARG A 166 -11.05 -29.61 -14.67
CA ARG A 166 -10.12 -30.71 -14.35
C ARG A 166 -9.95 -30.93 -12.85
N SER A 167 -10.14 -29.89 -12.03
CA SER A 167 -10.04 -29.96 -10.58
C SER A 167 -11.13 -29.11 -9.92
N PRO A 168 -12.15 -29.72 -9.31
CA PRO A 168 -13.21 -29.01 -8.59
C PRO A 168 -12.68 -28.18 -7.41
N ALA A 169 -11.50 -28.53 -6.86
CA ALA A 169 -10.85 -27.77 -5.79
C ALA A 169 -10.57 -26.29 -6.17
N VAL A 170 -10.55 -25.99 -7.46
CA VAL A 170 -10.45 -24.63 -7.98
C VAL A 170 -11.63 -23.75 -7.54
N LEU A 171 -12.82 -24.35 -7.37
CA LEU A 171 -14.03 -23.64 -6.93
C LEU A 171 -13.88 -23.05 -5.53
N LEU A 172 -13.08 -23.68 -4.65
CA LEU A 172 -12.78 -23.15 -3.32
C LEU A 172 -11.94 -21.86 -3.38
N GLY A 173 -11.19 -21.65 -4.46
CA GLY A 173 -10.44 -20.41 -4.66
C GLY A 173 -11.26 -19.32 -5.36
N LEU A 174 -12.43 -19.62 -5.94
CA LEU A 174 -13.28 -18.61 -6.58
C LEU A 174 -13.74 -17.50 -5.64
N PRO A 175 -14.17 -17.77 -4.38
CA PRO A 175 -14.48 -16.72 -3.42
C PRO A 175 -13.30 -15.77 -3.17
N VAL A 176 -12.08 -16.32 -3.10
CA VAL A 176 -10.86 -15.53 -2.93
C VAL A 176 -10.65 -14.66 -4.16
N VAL A 177 -10.72 -15.21 -5.38
CA VAL A 177 -10.56 -14.43 -6.62
C VAL A 177 -11.62 -13.35 -6.77
N ALA A 178 -12.88 -13.67 -6.46
CA ALA A 178 -13.98 -12.72 -6.48
C ALA A 178 -13.75 -11.58 -5.47
N LEU A 179 -13.33 -11.91 -4.25
CA LEU A 179 -13.00 -10.92 -3.23
C LEU A 179 -11.85 -10.01 -3.68
N LEU A 180 -10.78 -10.57 -4.26
CA LEU A 180 -9.67 -9.78 -4.80
C LEU A 180 -10.11 -8.82 -5.88
N TYR A 181 -10.99 -9.26 -6.79
CA TYR A 181 -11.55 -8.40 -7.83
C TYR A 181 -12.46 -7.32 -7.26
N VAL A 182 -13.36 -7.67 -6.32
CA VAL A 182 -14.26 -6.71 -5.67
C VAL A 182 -13.46 -5.64 -4.97
N VAL A 183 -12.47 -6.02 -4.15
CA VAL A 183 -11.64 -5.04 -3.45
C VAL A 183 -10.85 -4.18 -4.42
N ASN A 184 -10.31 -4.77 -5.49
CA ASN A 184 -9.58 -4.00 -6.48
C ASN A 184 -10.49 -3.01 -7.24
N VAL A 185 -11.76 -3.33 -7.49
CA VAL A 185 -12.73 -2.37 -8.05
C VAL A 185 -13.08 -1.30 -7.02
N LEU A 186 -13.26 -1.69 -5.76
CA LEU A 186 -13.59 -0.79 -4.65
C LEU A 186 -12.41 0.11 -4.25
N SER A 187 -11.19 -0.18 -4.73
CA SER A 187 -10.02 0.69 -4.55
C SER A 187 -10.25 2.12 -5.06
N TRP A 188 -11.11 2.29 -6.06
CA TRP A 188 -11.57 3.60 -6.54
C TRP A 188 -12.32 4.40 -5.45
N LEU A 189 -12.96 3.71 -4.50
CA LEU A 189 -13.63 4.29 -3.33
C LEU A 189 -12.72 4.34 -2.09
N TRP A 190 -11.40 4.35 -2.27
CA TRP A 190 -10.43 4.40 -1.17
C TRP A 190 -10.53 3.19 -0.20
N ALA A 191 -10.99 2.03 -0.67
CA ALA A 191 -11.16 0.84 0.15
C ALA A 191 -9.89 0.44 0.92
N HIS A 192 -8.70 0.64 0.35
CA HIS A 192 -7.42 0.42 1.02
C HIS A 192 -7.24 1.27 2.28
N VAL A 193 -7.66 2.54 2.23
CA VAL A 193 -7.60 3.47 3.38
C VAL A 193 -8.65 3.10 4.40
N LEU A 194 -9.90 2.87 3.96
CA LEU A 194 -10.99 2.48 4.86
C LEU A 194 -10.67 1.17 5.60
N TYR A 195 -10.03 0.22 4.91
CA TYR A 195 -9.56 -1.01 5.53
C TYR A 195 -8.52 -0.75 6.62
N ALA A 196 -7.48 0.05 6.32
CA ALA A 196 -6.45 0.40 7.31
C ALA A 196 -7.04 1.14 8.52
N VAL A 197 -7.98 2.06 8.30
CA VAL A 197 -8.74 2.72 9.38
C VAL A 197 -9.55 1.72 10.18
N GLY A 198 -10.21 0.77 9.52
CA GLY A 198 -10.92 -0.33 10.19
C GLY A 198 -10.01 -1.17 11.07
N LEU A 199 -8.77 -1.46 10.64
CA LEU A 199 -7.77 -2.15 11.46
C LEU A 199 -7.32 -1.31 12.67
N PHE A 200 -7.23 0.01 12.52
CA PHE A 200 -6.95 0.91 13.64
C PHE A 200 -8.11 0.92 14.66
N VAL A 201 -9.36 0.98 14.20
CA VAL A 201 -10.55 0.86 15.07
C VAL A 201 -10.58 -0.49 15.77
N LEU A 202 -10.24 -1.58 15.08
CA LEU A 202 -10.09 -2.90 15.68
C LEU A 202 -9.01 -2.91 16.77
N ALA A 203 -7.87 -2.25 16.55
CA ALA A 203 -6.82 -2.15 17.55
C ALA A 203 -7.27 -1.40 18.81
N LEU A 204 -8.04 -0.30 18.66
CA LEU A 204 -8.68 0.39 19.79
C LEU A 204 -9.60 -0.55 20.58
N ALA A 205 -10.45 -1.30 19.89
CA ALA A 205 -11.37 -2.26 20.52
C ALA A 205 -10.62 -3.41 21.22
N ILE A 206 -9.50 -3.88 20.66
CA ILE A 206 -8.66 -4.92 21.28
C ILE A 206 -8.06 -4.40 22.59
N VAL A 207 -7.48 -3.20 22.59
CA VAL A 207 -6.85 -2.63 23.79
C VAL A 207 -7.89 -2.40 24.89
N ASP A 208 -9.04 -1.82 24.54
CA ASP A 208 -10.17 -1.60 25.46
C ASP A 208 -10.69 -2.91 26.07
N ALA A 209 -10.91 -3.94 25.23
CA ALA A 209 -11.40 -5.24 25.69
C ALA A 209 -10.41 -5.98 26.60
N LEU A 210 -9.10 -5.71 26.45
CA LEU A 210 -8.07 -6.29 27.30
C LEU A 210 -7.86 -5.49 28.60
N ALA A 211 -8.54 -4.34 28.77
CA ALA A 211 -8.39 -3.42 29.89
C ALA A 211 -6.92 -2.97 30.12
N ILE A 212 -6.17 -2.78 29.03
CA ILE A 212 -4.78 -2.30 29.02
C ILE A 212 -4.74 -0.82 28.66
#